data_AF-V2WA19-F1
#
_entry.id   AF-V2WA19-F1
#
_cell.length_a   1.000
_cell.length_b   1.000
_cell.length_c   1.000
_cell.angle_alpha   90.00
_cell.angle_beta   90.00
_cell.angle_gamma   90.00
#
_symmetry.space_group_name_H-M   'P 1'
#
loop_
_entity.id
_entity.type
_entity.pdbx_description
1 polymer ?
#
loop_
_entity_poly.entity_id
_entity_poly.type
_entity_poly.pdbx_seq_one_letter_code
_entity_poly.pdbx_strand_id
1 'polypeptide(L)'
;MNKNKFFIIFSFFALLACVDAQSAEPTKLKMGTSAIQFVAQTKCKHDLDDFAAWKIAAKLMSHDQKQQKKSQICKCVGKNAPTVLSPSELALAAVDSKARTTLTGVAVAKTMNACVSEVLK
;
A
#
# COMPACT_ATOMS: atom_id res chain seq x y z
N MET A 1 -65.66 -4.15 -3.47
CA MET A 1 -65.56 -5.14 -2.36
C MET A 1 -64.60 -6.24 -2.83
N ASN A 2 -63.53 -6.65 -2.16
CA ASN A 2 -62.99 -6.32 -0.85
C ASN A 2 -61.51 -6.80 -0.83
N LYS A 3 -60.64 -5.93 -0.29
CA LYS A 3 -59.60 -6.20 0.73
C LYS A 3 -58.73 -7.47 0.57
N ASN A 4 -57.47 -7.32 0.17
CA ASN A 4 -56.30 -7.00 1.01
C ASN A 4 -55.63 -8.26 1.60
N LYS A 5 -54.28 -8.27 1.53
CA LYS A 5 -53.31 -8.64 2.58
C LYS A 5 -52.24 -9.67 2.15
N PHE A 6 -50.97 -9.23 2.36
CA PHE A 6 -49.84 -10.02 2.90
C PHE A 6 -49.34 -11.20 2.05
N PHE A 7 -48.08 -11.25 1.60
CA PHE A 7 -46.85 -11.34 2.38
C PHE A 7 -45.66 -11.06 1.43
N ILE A 8 -44.89 -9.99 1.65
CA ILE A 8 -43.48 -10.05 2.10
C ILE A 8 -42.71 -11.28 1.60
N ILE A 9 -41.96 -11.12 0.51
CA ILE A 9 -40.70 -11.86 0.29
C ILE A 9 -39.61 -10.81 0.04
N PHE A 10 -39.23 -10.13 1.12
CA PHE A 10 -37.99 -9.37 1.17
C PHE A 10 -36.88 -10.41 1.34
N SER A 11 -36.21 -10.78 0.24
CA SER A 11 -35.06 -11.68 0.28
C SER A 11 -34.02 -11.10 1.23
N PHE A 12 -33.98 -11.67 2.44
CA PHE A 12 -32.92 -11.50 3.41
C PHE A 12 -31.63 -12.05 2.78
N PHE A 13 -30.78 -11.15 2.32
CA PHE A 13 -29.39 -11.46 1.98
C PHE A 13 -28.63 -11.63 3.30
N ALA A 14 -28.71 -12.83 3.88
CA ALA A 14 -27.92 -13.20 5.05
C ALA A 14 -26.46 -13.43 4.61
N LEU A 15 -25.65 -12.37 4.65
CA LEU A 15 -24.18 -12.50 4.65
C LEU A 15 -23.72 -12.70 6.09
N LEU A 16 -23.62 -13.94 6.51
CA LEU A 16 -22.81 -14.35 7.66
C LEU A 16 -22.34 -15.80 7.46
N ALA A 17 -21.16 -15.94 6.86
CA ALA A 17 -20.20 -16.99 7.19
C ALA A 17 -18.84 -16.65 6.56
N CYS A 18 -17.83 -16.36 7.39
CA CYS A 18 -16.44 -16.57 7.01
C CYS A 18 -16.26 -18.07 6.72
N VAL A 19 -15.95 -18.42 5.48
CA VAL A 19 -15.32 -19.71 5.16
C VAL A 19 -13.82 -19.45 5.10
N ASP A 20 -13.08 -19.99 6.08
CA ASP A 20 -11.64 -20.12 6.01
C ASP A 20 -11.24 -21.54 5.57
N ALA A 21 -10.14 -21.56 4.80
CA ALA A 21 -9.25 -22.67 4.48
C ALA A 21 -9.65 -23.66 3.38
N GLN A 22 -9.19 -23.38 2.15
CA GLN A 22 -8.07 -24.13 1.57
C GLN A 22 -7.52 -23.45 0.31
N SER A 23 -6.19 -23.26 0.28
CA SER A 23 -5.33 -22.61 -0.75
C SER A 23 -5.29 -21.07 -0.83
N ALA A 24 -5.19 -20.38 0.32
CA ALA A 24 -5.14 -18.90 0.39
C ALA A 24 -3.74 -18.28 0.54
N GLU A 25 -2.68 -19.08 0.58
CA GLU A 25 -1.29 -18.60 0.83
C GLU A 25 -0.77 -17.63 -0.25
N PRO A 26 -0.78 -17.94 -1.56
CA PRO A 26 -0.22 -17.02 -2.55
C PRO A 26 -1.09 -15.78 -2.77
N THR A 27 -2.42 -15.88 -2.58
CA THR A 27 -3.35 -14.79 -2.88
C THR A 27 -3.38 -13.73 -1.78
N LYS A 28 -3.37 -14.11 -0.49
CA LYS A 28 -3.29 -13.14 0.62
C LYS A 28 -1.93 -12.42 0.66
N LEU A 29 -0.84 -13.14 0.38
CA LEU A 29 0.49 -12.54 0.24
C LEU A 29 0.56 -11.57 -0.95
N LYS A 30 0.02 -11.93 -2.12
CA LYS A 30 -0.07 -11.01 -3.28
C LYS A 30 -0.92 -9.76 -2.99
N MET A 31 -2.01 -9.91 -2.23
CA MET A 31 -2.82 -8.76 -1.80
C MET A 31 -2.09 -7.88 -0.78
N GLY A 32 -1.37 -8.47 0.18
CA GLY A 32 -0.55 -7.75 1.14
C GLY A 32 0.59 -6.96 0.47
N THR A 33 1.31 -7.57 -0.48
CA THR A 33 2.41 -6.91 -1.19
C THR A 33 1.94 -5.78 -2.10
N SER A 34 0.85 -5.97 -2.83
CA SER A 34 0.24 -4.91 -3.67
C SER A 34 -0.32 -3.75 -2.84
N ALA A 35 -0.94 -4.05 -1.68
CA ALA A 35 -1.38 -3.01 -0.76
C ALA A 35 -0.20 -2.22 -0.18
N ILE A 36 0.85 -2.89 0.30
CA ILE A 36 2.05 -2.22 0.80
C ILE A 36 2.72 -1.40 -0.30
N GLN A 37 2.82 -1.92 -1.53
CA GLN A 37 3.39 -1.19 -2.65
C GLN A 37 2.67 0.14 -2.90
N PHE A 38 1.33 0.12 -2.99
CA PHE A 38 0.55 1.33 -3.24
C PHE A 38 0.63 2.33 -2.07
N VAL A 39 0.48 1.84 -0.84
CA VAL A 39 0.55 2.69 0.36
C VAL A 39 1.96 3.26 0.54
N ALA A 40 3.01 2.48 0.27
CA ALA A 40 4.39 2.93 0.31
C ALA A 40 4.68 4.01 -0.73
N GLN A 41 4.19 3.85 -1.96
CA GLN A 41 4.33 4.88 -2.99
C GLN A 41 3.63 6.18 -2.57
N THR A 42 2.45 6.08 -1.97
CA THR A 42 1.69 7.25 -1.49
C THR A 42 2.40 7.93 -0.32
N LYS A 43 2.84 7.16 0.68
CA LYS A 43 3.60 7.67 1.81
C LYS A 43 4.92 8.31 1.37
N CYS A 44 5.62 7.71 0.40
CA CYS A 44 6.80 8.33 -0.18
C CYS A 44 6.50 9.72 -0.76
N LYS A 45 5.40 9.88 -1.51
CA LYS A 45 5.08 11.20 -2.10
C LYS A 45 4.87 12.28 -1.03
N HIS A 46 4.32 11.88 0.11
CA HIS A 46 4.13 12.74 1.27
C HIS A 46 5.46 13.08 1.95
N ASP A 47 6.31 12.07 2.18
CA ASP A 47 7.52 12.22 3.00
C ASP A 47 8.76 12.68 2.21
N LEU A 48 8.77 12.53 0.88
CA LEU A 48 9.98 12.74 0.07
C LEU A 48 10.49 14.18 0.15
N ASP A 49 9.60 15.18 0.16
CA ASP A 49 10.01 16.59 0.16
C ASP A 49 10.71 17.01 1.46
N ASP A 50 10.52 16.24 2.53
CA ASP A 50 11.23 16.41 3.81
C ASP A 50 12.48 15.55 3.93
N PHE A 51 12.70 14.63 2.99
CA PHE A 51 13.85 13.74 3.00
C PHE A 51 15.14 14.48 2.64
N ALA A 52 16.12 14.49 3.54
CA ALA A 52 17.34 15.31 3.44
C ALA A 52 18.10 15.11 2.12
N ALA A 53 18.30 13.85 1.68
CA ALA A 53 19.01 13.57 0.44
C ALA A 53 18.27 14.12 -0.79
N TRP A 54 16.94 14.03 -0.81
CA TRP A 54 16.12 14.64 -1.87
C TRP A 54 16.20 16.15 -1.84
N LYS A 55 16.07 16.79 -0.66
CA LYS A 55 16.14 18.26 -0.53
C LYS A 55 17.43 18.84 -1.10
N ILE A 56 18.55 18.15 -0.91
CA ILE A 56 19.85 18.57 -1.46
C ILE A 56 19.84 18.44 -2.99
N ALA A 57 19.47 17.26 -3.51
CA ALA A 57 19.45 17.00 -4.95
C ALA A 57 18.47 17.89 -5.71
N ALA A 58 17.28 18.10 -5.16
CA ALA A 58 16.21 18.87 -5.79
C ALA A 58 16.55 20.36 -5.92
N LYS A 59 17.48 20.92 -5.15
CA LYS A 59 17.85 22.35 -5.25
C LYS A 59 18.34 22.76 -6.63
N LEU A 60 18.97 21.83 -7.36
CA LEU A 60 19.54 22.09 -8.69
C LEU A 60 18.58 21.74 -9.84
N MET A 61 17.37 21.28 -9.52
CA MET A 61 16.39 20.80 -10.50
C MET A 61 15.36 21.85 -10.85
N SER A 62 14.93 21.86 -12.11
CA SER A 62 13.71 22.56 -12.55
C SER A 62 12.47 21.95 -11.91
N HIS A 63 11.34 22.65 -11.98
CA HIS A 63 10.06 22.14 -11.48
C HIS A 63 9.69 20.80 -12.14
N ASP A 64 9.85 20.69 -13.46
CA ASP A 64 9.47 19.48 -14.20
C ASP A 64 10.39 18.30 -13.87
N GLN A 65 11.70 18.57 -13.72
CA GLN A 65 12.66 17.57 -13.26
C GLN A 65 12.31 17.06 -11.86
N LYS A 66 11.91 17.96 -10.95
CA LYS A 66 11.46 17.57 -9.60
C LYS A 66 10.26 16.65 -9.65
N GLN A 67 9.22 16.99 -10.41
CA GLN A 67 8.00 16.18 -10.50
C GLN A 67 8.28 14.80 -11.12
N GLN A 68 9.09 14.75 -12.18
CA GLN A 68 9.48 13.51 -12.83
C GLN A 68 10.28 12.61 -11.87
N LYS A 69 11.32 13.15 -11.23
CA LYS A 69 12.20 12.39 -10.33
C LYS A 69 11.48 11.96 -9.05
N LYS A 70 10.63 12.81 -8.47
CA LYS A 70 9.76 12.44 -7.32
C LYS A 70 8.84 11.27 -7.67
N SER A 71 8.21 11.30 -8.84
CA SER A 71 7.38 10.20 -9.33
C SER A 71 8.17 8.90 -9.49
N GLN A 72 9.38 8.97 -10.06
CA GLN A 72 10.27 7.82 -10.22
C GLN A 72 10.75 7.25 -8.89
N ILE A 73 11.20 8.10 -7.96
CA ILE A 73 11.66 7.70 -6.62
C ILE A 73 10.53 6.97 -5.88
N CYS A 74 9.32 7.52 -5.88
CA CYS A 74 8.22 6.88 -5.16
C CYS A 74 7.67 5.63 -5.85
N LYS A 75 7.82 5.49 -7.16
CA LYS A 75 7.61 4.20 -7.85
C LYS A 75 8.65 3.17 -7.41
N CYS A 76 9.93 3.55 -7.30
CA CYS A 76 10.98 2.68 -6.76
C CYS A 76 10.67 2.25 -5.32
N VAL A 77 10.28 3.19 -4.45
CA VAL A 77 9.92 2.88 -3.06
C VAL A 77 8.73 1.92 -3.01
N GLY A 78 7.67 2.16 -3.77
CA GLY A 78 6.54 1.24 -3.85
C GLY A 78 6.95 -0.17 -4.27
N LYS A 79 7.80 -0.30 -5.29
CA LYS A 79 8.29 -1.59 -5.79
C LYS A 79 9.13 -2.35 -4.76
N ASN A 80 10.00 -1.65 -4.02
CA ASN A 80 10.95 -2.26 -3.09
C ASN A 80 10.42 -2.36 -1.64
N ALA A 81 9.38 -1.62 -1.27
CA ALA A 81 8.85 -1.64 0.09
C ALA A 81 8.42 -3.05 0.56
N PRO A 82 7.73 -3.88 -0.24
CA PRO A 82 7.38 -5.23 0.20
C PRO A 82 8.60 -6.16 0.34
N THR A 83 9.72 -5.88 -0.34
CA THR A 83 10.88 -6.80 -0.40
C THR A 83 11.79 -6.69 0.82
N VAL A 84 11.66 -5.63 1.61
CA VAL A 84 12.44 -5.38 2.83
C VAL A 84 11.73 -5.85 4.11
N LEU A 85 10.58 -6.51 3.96
CA LEU A 85 9.77 -7.10 5.03
C LEU A 85 9.86 -8.63 4.97
N SER A 86 9.78 -9.27 6.13
CA SER A 86 9.72 -10.72 6.23
C SER A 86 8.34 -11.26 5.80
N PRO A 87 8.22 -12.55 5.46
CA PRO A 87 6.92 -13.17 5.17
C PRO A 87 5.91 -13.05 6.33
N SER A 88 6.37 -13.13 7.58
CA SER A 88 5.49 -12.98 8.75
C SER A 88 5.01 -11.54 8.95
N GLU A 89 5.86 -10.55 8.68
CA GLU A 89 5.46 -9.13 8.67
C GLU A 89 4.44 -8.86 7.57
N LEU A 90 4.64 -9.42 6.37
CA LEU A 90 3.70 -9.30 5.25
C LEU A 90 2.35 -9.97 5.56
N ALA A 91 2.37 -11.16 6.16
CA ALA A 91 1.16 -11.86 6.60
C ALA A 91 0.40 -11.05 7.67
N LEU A 92 1.12 -10.51 8.66
CA LEU A 92 0.54 -9.66 9.69
C LEU A 92 -0.08 -8.38 9.07
N ALA A 93 0.62 -7.72 8.16
CA ALA A 93 0.11 -6.56 7.44
C ALA A 93 -1.15 -6.88 6.61
N ALA A 94 -1.28 -8.10 6.10
CA ALA A 94 -2.45 -8.51 5.32
C ALA A 94 -3.73 -8.56 6.17
N VAL A 95 -3.63 -8.96 7.44
CA VAL A 95 -4.78 -9.16 8.33
C VAL A 95 -5.01 -8.03 9.34
N ASP A 96 -4.00 -7.21 9.62
CA ASP A 96 -4.06 -6.11 10.58
C ASP A 96 -3.74 -4.77 9.90
N SER A 97 -4.68 -3.81 9.93
CA SER A 97 -4.52 -2.51 9.26
C SER A 97 -3.53 -1.58 9.97
N LYS A 98 -3.40 -1.69 11.29
CA LYS A 98 -2.44 -0.93 12.10
C LYS A 98 -1.03 -1.44 11.84
N ALA A 99 -0.85 -2.76 11.80
CA ALA A 99 0.41 -3.38 11.43
C ALA A 99 0.79 -3.02 10.00
N ARG A 100 -0.15 -3.05 9.04
CA ARG A 100 0.07 -2.63 7.66
C ARG A 100 0.61 -1.20 7.55
N THR A 101 -0.03 -0.26 8.25
CA THR A 101 0.39 1.15 8.27
C THR A 101 1.80 1.29 8.86
N THR A 102 2.05 0.63 9.98
CA THR A 102 3.34 0.66 10.69
C THR A 102 4.45 0.07 9.83
N LEU A 103 4.26 -1.14 9.31
CA LEU A 103 5.22 -1.86 8.48
C LEU A 103 5.45 -1.17 7.13
N THR A 104 4.43 -0.54 6.55
CA THR A 104 4.62 0.32 5.38
C THR A 104 5.54 1.50 5.70
N GLY A 105 5.38 2.13 6.87
CA GLY A 105 6.30 3.18 7.33
C GLY A 105 7.74 2.71 7.47
N VAL A 106 7.94 1.54 8.07
CA VAL A 106 9.26 0.89 8.19
C VAL A 106 9.85 0.60 6.80
N ALA A 107 9.06 0.01 5.90
CA ALA A 107 9.48 -0.34 4.55
C ALA A 107 9.88 0.89 3.71
N VAL A 108 9.11 1.98 3.80
CA VAL A 108 9.45 3.26 3.15
C VAL A 108 10.77 3.80 3.69
N ALA A 109 10.95 3.82 5.01
CA ALA A 109 12.18 4.31 5.63
C ALA A 109 13.42 3.50 5.18
N LYS A 110 13.29 2.16 5.11
CA LYS A 110 14.36 1.26 4.66
C LYS A 110 14.73 1.42 3.18
N THR A 111 13.79 1.83 2.33
CA THR A 111 13.98 1.88 0.88
C THR A 111 14.29 3.28 0.33
N MET A 112 13.93 4.34 1.07
CA MET A 112 14.02 5.72 0.59
C MET A 112 15.43 6.12 0.13
N ASN A 113 16.46 5.86 0.94
CA ASN A 113 17.85 6.19 0.60
C ASN A 113 18.30 5.51 -0.70
N ALA A 114 18.05 4.21 -0.82
CA ALA A 114 18.43 3.42 -1.99
C ALA A 114 17.72 3.92 -3.25
N CYS A 115 16.41 4.20 -3.16
CA CYS A 115 15.63 4.67 -4.30
C CYS A 115 15.97 6.10 -4.73
N VAL A 116 16.29 6.99 -3.78
CA VAL A 116 16.81 8.31 -4.10
C VAL A 116 18.14 8.19 -4.81
N SER A 117 19.06 7.36 -4.32
CA SER A 117 20.34 7.12 -4.98
C SER A 117 20.16 6.51 -6.37
N GLU A 118 19.31 5.50 -6.53
CA GLU A 118 19.06 4.82 -7.81
C GLU A 118 18.55 5.76 -8.89
N VAL A 119 17.60 6.64 -8.55
CA VAL A 119 16.96 7.53 -9.53
C VAL A 119 17.79 8.77 -9.86
N LEU A 120 18.72 9.15 -8.98
CA LEU A 120 19.58 10.33 -9.13
C LEU A 120 20.97 10.03 -9.69
N LYS A 121 21.39 8.76 -9.71
CA LYS A 121 22.54 8.30 -10.51
C LYS A 121 22.34 8.67 -11.98
#